data_AF-Q2S894-F1
#
_entry.id   AF-Q2S894-F1
#
_cell.length_a   1.000
_cell.length_b   1.000
_cell.length_c   1.000
_cell.angle_alpha   90.00
_cell.angle_beta   90.00
_cell.angle_gamma   90.00
#
_symmetry.space_group_name_H-M   'P 1'
#
loop_
_entity.id
_entity.type
_entity.pdbx_description
1 polymer ?
#
loop_
_entity_poly.entity_id
_entity_poly.type
_entity_poly.pdbx_seq_one_letter_code
_entity_poly.pdbx_strand_id
1 'polypeptide(L)'
;MSMVAVGACQANGSRADLAIERFQFSNKLDACMELKPAQLQVAGDHISLLADVSYHDSIGSCTCMSALINYQVVDEFQVDGVKVENELMRAFKNTALNQGKYLSFIVSTEPDYEFKGRVSLRVSCRPAL
;
A
#
# COMPACT_ATOMS: atom_id res chain seq x y z
N MET A 1 15.94 8.78 48.86
CA MET A 1 16.16 8.77 47.40
C MET A 1 15.16 7.80 46.81
N SER A 2 14.05 8.30 46.26
CA SER A 2 12.96 7.47 45.75
C SER A 2 13.15 7.28 44.24
N MET A 3 13.33 6.03 43.81
CA MET A 3 13.49 5.69 42.40
C MET A 3 12.12 5.76 41.73
N VAL A 4 11.97 6.67 40.77
CA VAL A 4 10.79 6.75 39.91
C VAL A 4 10.83 5.55 38.97
N ALA A 5 9.89 4.63 39.13
CA ALA A 5 9.67 3.54 38.19
C ALA A 5 9.21 4.15 36.86
N VAL A 6 10.11 4.18 35.88
CA VAL A 6 9.75 4.48 34.49
C VAL A 6 8.94 3.29 34.00
N GLY A 7 7.62 3.43 34.02
CA GLY A 7 6.70 2.44 33.47
C GLY A 7 7.06 2.21 32.00
N ALA A 8 7.56 1.03 31.69
CA ALA A 8 7.69 0.57 30.32
C ALA A 8 6.26 0.43 29.76
N CYS A 9 5.87 1.31 28.83
CA CYS A 9 4.77 1.02 27.93
C CYS A 9 5.19 -0.22 27.13
N GLN A 10 4.77 -1.40 27.57
CA GLN A 10 4.81 -2.58 26.72
C GLN A 10 3.85 -2.29 25.57
N ALA A 11 4.40 -1.97 24.40
CA ALA A 11 3.67 -2.01 23.15
C ALA A 11 3.27 -3.48 22.93
N ASN A 12 2.16 -3.89 23.51
CA ASN A 12 1.45 -5.10 23.12
C ASN A 12 0.76 -4.78 21.79
N GLY A 13 1.58 -4.55 20.76
CA GLY A 13 1.13 -4.38 19.39
C GLY A 13 0.53 -5.70 18.93
N SER A 14 -0.80 -5.78 18.98
CA SER A 14 -1.49 -6.80 18.20
C SER A 14 -1.14 -6.52 16.74
N ARG A 15 -0.61 -7.52 16.01
CA ARG A 15 -0.26 -7.35 14.59
C ARG A 15 -1.41 -6.67 13.86
N ALA A 16 -1.10 -5.69 13.03
CA ALA A 16 -2.10 -4.97 12.25
C ALA A 16 -3.00 -5.96 11.48
N ASP A 17 -4.29 -5.97 11.82
CA ASP A 17 -5.30 -6.72 11.06
C ASP A 17 -5.65 -5.94 9.80
N LEU A 18 -4.79 -6.09 8.81
CA LEU A 18 -4.93 -5.48 7.51
C LEU A 18 -5.75 -6.39 6.61
N ALA A 19 -7.06 -6.13 6.52
CA ALA A 19 -7.89 -6.76 5.52
C ALA A 19 -7.59 -6.18 4.12
N ILE A 20 -7.42 -7.05 3.11
CA ILE A 20 -7.24 -6.68 1.70
C ILE A 20 -8.38 -5.78 1.18
N GLU A 21 -9.55 -5.84 1.80
CA GLU A 21 -10.73 -5.03 1.43
C GLU A 21 -10.55 -3.53 1.68
N ARG A 22 -9.55 -3.13 2.48
CA ARG A 22 -9.25 -1.71 2.78
C ARG A 22 -8.45 -1.01 1.68
N PHE A 23 -8.10 -1.72 0.61
CA PHE A 23 -7.32 -1.21 -0.50
C PHE A 23 -8.22 -0.76 -1.66
N GLN A 24 -8.14 0.53 -1.99
CA GLN A 24 -8.86 1.14 -3.11
C GLN A 24 -7.91 1.28 -4.30
N PHE A 25 -8.20 0.55 -5.38
CA PHE A 25 -7.40 0.55 -6.59
C PHE A 25 -8.03 1.41 -7.69
N SER A 26 -7.25 2.33 -8.25
CA SER A 26 -7.57 3.09 -9.45
C SER A 26 -6.55 2.77 -10.53
N ASN A 27 -6.89 1.82 -11.40
CA ASN A 27 -6.04 1.43 -12.51
C ASN A 27 -6.44 2.19 -13.79
N LYS A 28 -5.57 3.06 -14.30
CA LYS A 28 -5.76 3.75 -15.59
C LYS A 28 -5.20 2.98 -16.78
N LEU A 29 -4.72 1.76 -16.55
CA LEU A 29 -4.23 0.81 -17.53
C LEU A 29 -5.13 -0.43 -17.59
N ASP A 30 -6.39 -0.32 -17.16
CA ASP A 30 -7.39 -1.40 -17.12
C ASP A 30 -7.64 -2.06 -18.48
N ALA A 31 -7.56 -1.31 -19.58
CA ALA A 31 -7.61 -1.86 -20.93
C ALA A 31 -6.42 -2.78 -21.27
N CYS A 32 -5.29 -2.61 -20.58
CA CYS A 32 -4.05 -3.36 -20.82
C CYS A 32 -3.85 -4.50 -19.82
N MET A 33 -4.11 -4.21 -18.55
CA MET A 33 -3.85 -5.12 -17.45
C MET A 33 -4.86 -4.89 -16.33
N GLU A 34 -5.21 -5.96 -15.66
CA GLU A 34 -5.94 -5.95 -14.41
C GLU A 34 -4.97 -6.00 -13.23
N LEU A 35 -5.29 -5.27 -12.17
CA LEU A 35 -4.58 -5.32 -10.90
C LEU A 35 -5.57 -5.70 -9.80
N LYS A 36 -5.24 -6.75 -9.06
CA LYS A 36 -6.02 -7.21 -7.91
C LYS A 36 -5.10 -7.34 -6.70
N PRO A 37 -5.48 -6.81 -5.53
CA PRO A 37 -4.73 -7.11 -4.32
C PRO A 37 -4.77 -8.62 -4.07
N ALA A 38 -3.60 -9.21 -3.85
CA ALA A 38 -3.44 -10.65 -3.73
C ALA A 38 -3.13 -11.05 -2.29
N GLN A 39 -2.11 -10.42 -1.69
CA GLN A 39 -1.66 -10.77 -0.35
C GLN A 39 -0.88 -9.64 0.30
N LEU A 40 -0.87 -9.65 1.63
CA LEU A 40 0.04 -8.83 2.43
C LEU A 40 1.24 -9.65 2.85
N GLN A 41 2.42 -9.06 2.76
CA GLN A 41 3.68 -9.61 3.24
C GLN A 41 4.20 -8.73 4.36
N VAL A 42 4.40 -9.32 5.52
CA VAL A 42 5.06 -8.66 6.65
C VAL A 42 6.53 -9.06 6.60
N ALA A 43 7.41 -8.08 6.47
CA ALA A 43 8.84 -8.27 6.44
C ALA A 43 9.48 -7.34 7.48
N GLY A 44 9.78 -7.86 8.67
CA GLY A 44 10.61 -7.23 9.72
C GLY A 44 10.31 -5.78 10.10
N ASP A 45 10.66 -4.85 9.22
CA ASP A 45 10.58 -3.40 9.32
C ASP A 45 9.43 -2.79 8.50
N HIS A 46 8.70 -3.56 7.70
CA HIS A 46 7.61 -3.04 6.88
C HIS A 46 6.54 -4.09 6.54
N ILE A 47 5.40 -3.61 6.06
CA ILE A 47 4.33 -4.40 5.46
C ILE A 47 4.22 -4.00 4.00
N SER A 48 4.19 -4.98 3.11
CA SER A 48 4.00 -4.81 1.67
C SER A 48 2.69 -5.44 1.21
N LEU A 49 1.97 -4.77 0.31
CA LEU A 49 0.90 -5.36 -0.48
C LEU A 49 1.47 -5.87 -1.80
N LEU A 50 1.22 -7.14 -2.08
CA LEU A 50 1.37 -7.69 -3.42
C LEU A 50 0.04 -7.60 -4.14
N ALA A 51 0.03 -6.95 -5.31
CA ALA A 51 -1.05 -7.05 -6.28
C ALA A 51 -0.68 -8.01 -7.40
N ASP A 52 -1.56 -8.94 -7.71
CA ASP A 52 -1.49 -9.77 -8.91
C ASP A 52 -1.71 -8.90 -10.15
N VAL A 53 -0.92 -9.16 -11.19
CA VAL A 53 -1.04 -8.52 -12.50
C VAL A 53 -1.52 -9.54 -13.52
N SER A 54 -2.65 -9.26 -14.17
CA SER A 54 -3.12 -10.04 -15.31
C SER A 54 -3.13 -9.17 -16.55
N TYR A 55 -2.31 -9.50 -17.54
CA TYR A 55 -2.28 -8.77 -18.81
C TYR A 55 -3.39 -9.26 -19.74
N HIS A 56 -4.19 -8.34 -20.27
CA HIS A 56 -5.20 -8.63 -21.29
C HIS A 56 -4.60 -8.70 -22.69
N ASP A 57 -3.51 -7.97 -22.91
CA ASP A 57 -2.80 -7.90 -24.19
C ASP A 57 -1.29 -7.70 -23.97
N SER A 58 -0.50 -7.74 -25.04
CA SER A 58 0.93 -7.48 -25.00
C SER A 58 1.23 -6.06 -24.50
N ILE A 59 2.29 -5.89 -23.70
CA ILE A 59 2.71 -4.57 -23.23
C ILE A 59 2.99 -3.59 -24.41
N GLY A 60 3.45 -4.13 -25.55
CA GLY A 60 3.69 -3.36 -26.77
C GLY A 60 2.42 -2.77 -27.38
N SER A 61 1.31 -3.51 -27.40
CA SER A 61 0.02 -3.01 -27.92
C SER A 61 -0.63 -2.01 -26.98
N CYS A 62 -0.28 -2.03 -25.69
CA CYS A 62 -0.74 -1.04 -24.73
C CYS A 62 -0.10 0.35 -24.87
N THR A 63 0.85 0.54 -25.81
CA THR A 63 1.64 1.78 -26.03
C THR A 63 2.33 2.30 -24.77
N CYS A 64 2.44 1.46 -23.75
CA CYS A 64 2.84 1.84 -22.41
C CYS A 64 4.01 0.96 -21.97
N MET A 65 5.20 1.53 -21.92
CA MET A 65 6.41 0.79 -21.55
C MET A 65 6.64 0.73 -20.03
N SER A 66 6.09 1.70 -19.29
CA SER A 66 6.25 1.78 -17.85
C SER A 66 4.99 2.30 -17.17
N ALA A 67 4.81 1.90 -15.92
CA ALA A 67 3.74 2.39 -15.08
C ALA A 67 4.30 3.29 -13.99
N LEU A 68 3.67 4.45 -13.81
CA LEU A 68 3.81 5.26 -12.61
C LEU A 68 2.73 4.85 -11.62
N ILE A 69 3.18 4.42 -10.46
CA ILE A 69 2.33 3.98 -9.36
C ILE A 69 2.45 5.03 -8.28
N ASN A 70 1.32 5.62 -7.92
CA ASN A 70 1.18 6.56 -6.83
C ASN A 70 0.30 5.91 -5.78
N TYR A 71 0.78 5.81 -4.54
CA TYR A 71 -0.05 5.30 -3.46
C TYR A 71 0.03 6.18 -2.22
N GLN A 72 -1.11 6.27 -1.55
CA GLN A 72 -1.32 7.05 -0.34
C GLN A 72 -1.92 6.13 0.72
N VAL A 73 -1.32 6.15 1.90
CA VAL A 73 -1.77 5.43 3.08
C VAL A 73 -2.30 6.45 4.07
N VAL A 74 -3.57 6.31 4.42
CA VAL A 74 -4.27 7.20 5.35
C VAL A 74 -4.77 6.36 6.50
N ASP A 75 -4.47 6.75 7.73
CA ASP A 75 -5.06 6.17 8.93
C ASP A 75 -6.37 6.88 9.27
N GLU A 76 -7.34 6.13 9.78
CA GLU A 76 -8.65 6.65 10.14
C GLU A 76 -8.94 6.32 11.60
N PHE A 77 -9.13 7.34 12.43
CA PHE A 77 -9.45 7.20 13.85
C PHE A 77 -10.54 8.19 14.27
N GLN A 78 -11.12 7.97 15.45
CA GLN A 78 -12.16 8.85 15.99
C GLN A 78 -11.61 9.68 17.16
N VAL A 79 -11.88 10.99 17.13
CA VAL A 79 -11.63 11.91 18.24
C VAL A 79 -12.95 12.59 18.56
N ASP A 80 -13.46 12.39 19.78
CA ASP A 80 -14.73 12.98 20.25
C ASP A 80 -15.92 12.74 19.30
N GLY A 81 -15.99 11.55 18.68
CA GLY A 81 -17.03 11.17 17.73
C GLY A 81 -16.85 11.73 16.31
N VAL A 82 -15.79 12.50 16.06
CA VAL A 82 -15.42 12.99 14.72
C VAL A 82 -14.41 12.02 14.10
N LYS A 83 -14.70 11.56 12.88
CA LYS A 83 -13.75 10.78 12.08
C LYS A 83 -12.63 11.71 11.59
N VAL A 84 -11.39 11.39 11.95
CA VAL A 84 -10.18 12.10 11.53
C VAL A 84 -9.38 11.18 10.62
N GLU A 85 -8.85 11.75 9.53
CA GLU A 85 -7.98 11.08 8.58
C GLU A 85 -6.56 11.66 8.71
N ASN A 86 -5.56 10.80 8.91
CA ASN A 86 -4.16 11.20 8.99
C ASN A 86 -3.34 10.54 7.88
N GLU A 87 -2.61 11.31 7.07
CA GLU A 87 -1.72 10.74 6.06
C GLU A 87 -0.48 10.13 6.75
N LEU A 88 -0.29 8.82 6.60
CA LEU A 88 0.89 8.13 7.12
C LEU A 88 2.02 8.12 6.10
N MET A 89 1.69 7.89 4.83
CA MET A 89 2.69 7.75 3.77
C MET A 89 2.12 8.13 2.42
N ARG A 90 2.97 8.76 1.61
CA ARG A 90 2.76 8.97 0.18
C ARG A 90 4.04 8.60 -0.56
N ALA A 91 3.92 7.78 -1.59
CA ALA A 91 5.08 7.35 -2.36
C ALA A 91 4.76 7.14 -3.84
N PHE A 92 5.82 7.19 -4.64
CA PHE A 92 5.79 7.02 -6.08
C PHE A 92 6.78 5.95 -6.48
N LYS A 93 6.33 5.03 -7.34
CA LYS A 93 7.16 3.97 -7.91
C LYS A 93 7.00 3.98 -9.41
N ASN A 94 8.11 4.14 -10.13
CA ASN A 94 8.15 3.83 -11.56
C ASN A 94 8.55 2.36 -11.69
N THR A 95 7.78 1.59 -12.45
CA THR A 95 8.12 0.21 -12.77
C THR A 95 8.01 0.00 -14.27
N ALA A 96 8.96 -0.75 -14.83
CA ALA A 96 8.75 -1.30 -16.16
C ALA A 96 7.53 -2.23 -16.10
N LEU A 97 6.69 -2.19 -17.13
CA LEU A 97 5.69 -3.22 -17.34
C LEU A 97 6.43 -4.38 -17.99
N ASN A 98 6.85 -5.34 -17.19
CA ASN A 98 7.34 -6.63 -17.61
C ASN A 98 6.29 -7.68 -17.23
N GLN A 99 6.30 -8.86 -17.86
CA GLN A 99 5.35 -9.96 -17.56
C GLN A 99 5.59 -10.60 -16.18
N GLY A 100 5.99 -9.81 -15.18
CA GLY A 100 6.02 -10.21 -13.79
C GLY A 100 4.60 -10.47 -13.28
N LYS A 101 4.47 -11.44 -12.39
CA LYS A 101 3.18 -11.85 -11.84
C LYS A 101 2.64 -10.87 -10.78
N TYR A 102 3.53 -10.14 -10.11
CA TYR A 102 3.16 -9.29 -8.97
C TYR A 102 3.79 -7.90 -9.03
N LEU A 103 3.06 -6.90 -8.54
CA LEU A 103 3.58 -5.61 -8.13
C LEU A 103 3.54 -5.49 -6.61
N SER A 104 4.66 -5.09 -6.02
CA SER A 104 4.79 -4.85 -4.58
C SER A 104 4.77 -3.36 -4.24
N PHE A 105 4.04 -3.02 -3.18
CA PHE A 105 3.89 -1.68 -2.62
C PHE A 105 4.06 -1.73 -1.12
N ILE A 106 4.94 -0.89 -0.56
CA ILE A 106 5.05 -0.77 0.91
C ILE A 106 3.81 -0.01 1.40
N VAL A 107 3.14 -0.53 2.42
CA VAL A 107 1.89 0.05 2.98
C VAL A 107 2.05 0.47 4.44
N SER A 108 3.07 -0.02 5.14
CA SER A 108 3.48 0.47 6.45
C SER A 108 4.98 0.25 6.63
N THR A 109 5.68 1.19 7.25
CA THR A 109 7.06 1.04 7.75
C THR A 109 7.11 0.82 9.27
N GLU A 110 5.94 0.63 9.88
CA GLU A 110 5.76 0.33 11.30
C GLU A 110 4.84 -0.89 11.40
N PRO A 111 5.37 -2.12 11.30
CA PRO A 111 4.55 -3.33 11.23
C PRO A 111 3.81 -3.64 12.53
N ASP A 112 4.26 -3.06 13.65
CA ASP A 112 3.62 -3.16 14.96
C ASP A 112 2.49 -2.12 15.15
N TYR A 113 2.37 -1.14 14.24
CA TYR A 113 1.30 -0.13 14.28
C TYR A 113 0.00 -0.70 13.72
N GLU A 114 -1.06 -0.71 14.53
CA GLU A 114 -2.38 -1.18 14.12
C GLU A 114 -3.06 -0.17 13.18
N PHE A 115 -2.87 -0.34 11.88
CA PHE A 115 -3.47 0.50 10.85
C PHE A 115 -4.99 0.27 10.72
N LYS A 116 -5.79 1.35 10.81
CA LYS A 116 -7.27 1.30 10.73
C LYS A 116 -7.87 2.02 9.53
N GLY A 117 -7.07 2.67 8.71
CA GLY A 117 -7.58 3.44 7.57
C GLY A 117 -7.56 2.73 6.22
N ARG A 118 -7.27 3.49 5.16
CA ARG A 118 -7.37 3.08 3.76
C ARG A 118 -6.07 3.29 2.99
N VAL A 119 -5.86 2.45 1.99
CA VAL A 119 -4.75 2.60 1.04
C VAL A 119 -5.33 2.87 -0.34
N SER A 120 -4.99 4.02 -0.91
CA SER A 120 -5.39 4.42 -2.25
C SER A 120 -4.22 4.21 -3.20
N LEU A 121 -4.40 3.38 -4.21
CA LEU A 121 -3.37 3.08 -5.20
C LEU A 121 -3.84 3.53 -6.59
N ARG A 122 -3.05 4.35 -7.26
CA ARG A 122 -3.28 4.80 -8.62
C ARG A 122 -2.16 4.35 -9.54
N VAL A 123 -2.52 3.63 -10.60
CA VAL A 123 -1.58 3.24 -11.66
C VAL A 123 -1.88 4.01 -12.92
N SER A 124 -0.87 4.65 -13.49
CA SER A 124 -0.99 5.42 -14.72
C SER A 124 0.09 5.02 -15.71
N CYS A 125 -0.23 5.08 -17.01
CA CYS A 125 0.77 4.92 -18.04
C CYS A 125 1.81 6.04 -17.95
N ARG A 126 3.08 5.68 -18.10
CA ARG A 126 4.14 6.63 -18.41
C ARG A 126 4.69 6.30 -19.81
N PRO A 127 4.51 7.21 -20.79
CA PRO A 127 5.12 7.06 -22.11
C PRO A 127 6.64 6.92 -21.98
N ALA A 128 7.26 6.22 -22.92
CA ALA A 128 8.72 6.29 -23.06
C ALA A 128 9.10 7.75 -23.29
N LEU A 129 10.03 8.27 -22.47
CA LEU A 129 10.65 9.58 -22.68
C LEU A 129 11.54 9.53 -23.93
#